data_AF-A0A5C7HZA0-F1
#
_entry.id   AF-A0A5C7HZA0-F1
#
_cell.length_a   1.000
_cell.length_b   1.000
_cell.length_c   1.000
_cell.angle_alpha   90.00
_cell.angle_beta   90.00
_cell.angle_gamma   90.00
#
_symmetry.space_group_name_H-M   'P 1'
#
loop_
_entity.id
_entity.type
_entity.pdbx_description
1 polymer ?
#
loop_
_entity_poly.entity_id
_entity_poly.type
_entity_poly.pdbx_seq_one_letter_code
_entity_poly.pdbx_strand_id
1 'polypeptide(L)'
;MNEIEIASLCNALSIGEKDSPAQILDAGLKNRGEQRLALCLVGKVLGFKVVNMDAFRDVMSTIWRVNGGVEIEAIEDNIFEFHFKNLEARKRILSGGPWRLDRAIIILEEPTGTEDITNMGFNKTEFWVQVHNLPFLCMSEEIGVFLGNMIGEVRNIDMEAGKHGLNRFICVWVAIKVDKPLRRSLRVDLLGDGRITTMLFKGFRISIISATDWVILWVNALLQVTIRKLQ
;
A
#
# COMPACT_ATOMS: atom_id res chain seq x y z
N MET A 1 19.55 46.93 -3.90
CA MET A 1 19.12 46.05 -5.01
C MET A 1 17.64 46.31 -5.22
N ASN A 2 17.28 46.98 -6.32
CA ASN A 2 15.89 47.39 -6.58
C ASN A 2 15.14 46.34 -7.41
N GLU A 3 13.81 46.45 -7.47
CA GLU A 3 12.92 45.53 -8.19
C GLU A 3 13.24 45.44 -9.70
N ILE A 4 13.74 46.52 -10.30
CA ILE A 4 14.11 46.62 -11.72
C ILE A 4 15.42 45.87 -11.98
N GLU A 5 16.38 45.93 -11.06
CA GLU A 5 17.63 45.15 -11.12
C GLU A 5 17.34 43.66 -10.99
N ILE A 6 16.43 43.26 -10.09
CA ILE A 6 16.00 41.87 -9.94
C ILE A 6 15.28 41.40 -11.21
N ALA A 7 14.34 42.17 -11.75
CA ALA A 7 13.64 41.83 -12.98
C ALA A 7 14.59 41.73 -14.19
N SER A 8 15.59 42.61 -14.28
CA SER A 8 16.63 42.55 -15.31
C SER A 8 17.51 41.31 -15.19
N LEU A 9 17.88 40.91 -13.97
CA LEU A 9 18.63 39.69 -13.72
C LEU A 9 17.78 38.44 -14.04
N CYS A 10 16.50 38.45 -13.68
CA CYS A 10 15.57 37.36 -14.00
C CYS A 10 15.34 37.19 -15.51
N ASN A 11 15.26 38.29 -16.27
CA ASN A 11 15.18 38.23 -17.74
C ASN A 11 16.47 37.70 -18.38
N ALA A 12 17.63 37.92 -17.75
CA ALA A 12 18.91 37.36 -18.20
C ALA A 12 19.08 35.86 -17.85
N LEU A 13 18.25 35.31 -16.96
CA LEU A 13 18.20 33.88 -16.62
C LEU A 13 17.34 33.06 -17.60
N SER A 14 16.93 33.64 -18.73
CA SER A 14 16.22 32.90 -19.77
C SER A 14 17.09 31.74 -20.26
N ILE A 15 16.64 30.51 -19.98
CA ILE A 15 17.37 29.28 -20.28
C ILE A 15 17.43 29.11 -21.81
N GLY A 16 18.50 29.61 -22.43
CA GLY A 16 18.90 29.17 -23.76
C GLY A 16 19.35 27.71 -23.65
N GLU A 17 18.59 26.79 -24.24
CA GLU A 17 18.99 25.40 -24.34
C GLU A 17 20.37 25.31 -25.02
N LYS A 18 21.40 24.85 -24.27
CA LYS A 18 22.68 24.27 -24.77
C LYS A 18 23.90 25.18 -25.03
N ASP A 19 24.45 25.85 -24.01
CA ASP A 19 25.82 26.40 -24.13
C ASP A 19 26.86 25.83 -23.15
N SER A 20 26.51 24.87 -22.28
CA SER A 20 27.46 24.24 -21.36
C SER A 20 27.72 22.78 -21.71
N PRO A 21 28.99 22.31 -21.76
CA PRO A 21 29.29 20.90 -21.93
C PRO A 21 28.70 20.09 -20.77
N ALA A 22 28.08 18.95 -21.09
CA ALA A 22 27.51 18.05 -20.09
C ALA A 22 28.62 17.60 -19.12
N GLN A 23 28.46 17.93 -17.84
CA GLN A 23 29.36 17.46 -16.79
C GLN A 23 28.85 16.15 -16.21
N ILE A 24 29.75 15.22 -15.94
CA ILE A 24 29.42 13.98 -15.25
C ILE A 24 29.40 14.27 -13.75
N LEU A 25 28.28 13.95 -13.09
CA LEU A 25 28.13 14.08 -11.64
C LEU A 25 29.20 13.25 -10.90
N ASP A 26 29.78 13.86 -9.86
CA ASP A 26 30.71 13.18 -8.96
C ASP A 26 30.09 11.89 -8.38
N ALA A 27 30.87 10.81 -8.35
CA ALA A 27 30.41 9.52 -7.87
C ALA A 27 29.99 9.55 -6.39
N GLY A 28 30.63 10.38 -5.57
CA GLY A 28 30.26 10.59 -4.16
C GLY A 28 28.96 11.37 -3.95
N LEU A 29 28.60 12.26 -4.89
CA LEU A 29 27.28 12.89 -4.92
C LEU A 29 26.18 11.89 -5.33
N LYS A 30 26.47 11.05 -6.33
CA LYS A 30 25.55 9.99 -6.77
C LYS A 30 25.25 8.99 -5.65
N ASN A 31 26.27 8.52 -4.94
CA ASN A 31 26.12 7.57 -3.83
C ASN A 31 25.21 8.10 -2.71
N ARG A 32 25.27 9.40 -2.40
CA ARG A 32 24.38 10.02 -1.41
C ARG A 32 22.93 10.04 -1.88
N GLY A 33 22.69 10.28 -3.16
CA GLY A 33 21.37 10.19 -3.78
C GLY A 33 20.80 8.77 -3.68
N GLU A 34 21.60 7.76 -4.03
CA GLU A 34 21.20 6.34 -3.96
C GLU A 34 20.87 5.90 -2.53
N GLN A 35 21.64 6.34 -1.53
CA GLN A 35 21.37 6.04 -0.12
C GLN A 35 20.06 6.67 0.38
N ARG A 36 19.77 7.91 0.00
CA ARG A 36 18.49 8.56 0.31
C ARG A 36 17.33 7.83 -0.34
N LEU A 37 17.48 7.47 -1.62
CA LEU A 37 16.48 6.76 -2.39
C LEU A 37 16.15 5.38 -1.79
N ALA A 38 17.15 4.66 -1.29
CA ALA A 38 16.97 3.37 -0.61
C ALA A 38 16.11 3.44 0.67
N LEU A 39 15.96 4.63 1.24
CA LEU A 39 15.14 4.93 2.40
C LEU A 39 13.81 5.61 2.03
N CYS A 40 13.50 5.73 0.74
CA CYS A 40 12.31 6.39 0.23
C CYS A 40 11.25 5.38 -0.24
N LEU A 41 9.98 5.76 -0.10
CA LEU A 41 8.86 5.22 -0.86
C LEU A 41 8.08 6.39 -1.46
N VAL A 42 7.48 6.16 -2.62
CA VAL A 42 6.47 7.07 -3.16
C VAL A 42 5.11 6.39 -3.04
N GLY A 43 4.10 7.14 -2.63
CA GLY A 43 2.75 6.64 -2.58
C GLY A 43 1.71 7.51 -3.24
N LYS A 44 0.72 6.85 -3.83
CA LYS A 44 -0.43 7.49 -4.47
C LYS A 44 -1.72 7.11 -3.77
N VAL A 45 -2.50 8.11 -3.37
CA VAL A 45 -3.84 7.92 -2.83
C VAL A 45 -4.84 7.83 -3.98
N LEU A 46 -5.49 6.69 -4.14
CA LEU A 46 -6.48 6.44 -5.20
C LEU A 46 -7.81 7.09 -4.84
N GLY A 47 -8.06 8.27 -5.39
CA GLY A 47 -9.33 8.97 -5.24
C GLY A 47 -9.39 10.24 -6.09
N PHE A 48 -10.62 10.69 -6.35
CA PHE A 48 -10.87 11.92 -7.12
C PHE A 48 -10.68 13.20 -6.30
N LYS A 49 -10.69 13.10 -4.98
CA LYS A 49 -10.57 14.25 -4.08
C LYS A 49 -9.11 14.41 -3.66
N VAL A 50 -8.59 15.63 -3.77
CA VAL A 50 -7.27 16.00 -3.23
C VAL A 50 -7.29 15.87 -1.71
N VAL A 51 -6.33 15.14 -1.17
CA VAL A 51 -6.18 14.88 0.26
C VAL A 51 -5.59 16.11 0.96
N ASN A 52 -6.12 16.44 2.15
CA ASN A 52 -5.50 17.45 3.00
C ASN A 52 -4.19 16.89 3.58
N MET A 53 -3.08 17.54 3.25
CA MET A 53 -1.73 17.04 3.58
C MET A 53 -1.46 16.94 5.08
N ASP A 54 -1.87 17.93 5.87
CA ASP A 54 -1.63 17.92 7.32
C ASP A 54 -2.39 16.78 7.99
N ALA A 55 -3.68 16.64 7.67
CA ALA A 55 -4.49 15.54 8.15
C ALA A 55 -3.94 14.17 7.70
N PHE A 56 -3.45 14.09 6.47
CA PHE A 56 -2.80 12.87 5.97
C PHE A 56 -1.57 12.52 6.78
N ARG A 57 -0.67 13.49 7.01
CA ARG A 57 0.56 13.29 7.77
C ARG A 57 0.28 12.80 9.19
N ASP A 58 -0.70 13.40 9.87
CA ASP A 58 -1.10 13.02 11.23
C ASP A 58 -1.64 11.58 11.28
N VAL A 59 -2.51 11.24 10.34
CA VAL A 59 -3.12 9.90 10.24
C VAL A 59 -2.05 8.85 9.95
N MET A 60 -1.19 9.08 8.95
CA MET A 60 -0.17 8.11 8.56
C MET A 60 0.88 7.91 9.67
N SER A 61 1.31 9.00 10.33
CA SER A 61 2.24 8.92 11.46
C SER A 61 1.68 8.09 12.62
N THR A 62 0.39 8.26 12.92
CA THR A 62 -0.31 7.52 13.98
C THR A 62 -0.43 6.03 13.68
N ILE A 63 -0.64 5.67 12.42
CA ILE A 63 -0.90 4.29 11.99
C ILE A 63 0.40 3.53 11.82
N TRP A 64 1.38 4.15 11.15
CA TRP A 64 2.64 3.50 10.86
C TRP A 64 3.48 3.32 12.11
N ARG A 65 3.37 4.20 13.12
CA ARG A 65 4.09 4.10 14.41
C ARG A 65 5.57 3.80 14.21
N VAL A 66 6.19 4.49 13.26
CA VAL A 66 7.62 4.33 12.96
C VAL A 66 8.41 5.06 14.04
N ASN A 67 9.32 4.36 14.71
CA ASN A 67 10.21 4.97 15.69
C ASN A 67 11.04 6.07 15.01
N GLY A 68 10.97 7.28 15.57
CA GLY A 68 11.61 8.47 15.00
C GLY A 68 10.82 9.15 13.88
N GLY A 69 9.63 8.66 13.53
CA GLY A 69 8.74 9.28 12.54
C GLY A 69 9.07 8.93 11.08
N VAL A 70 8.23 9.45 10.19
CA VAL A 70 8.41 9.43 8.73
C VAL A 70 8.24 10.86 8.24
N GLU A 71 9.19 11.34 7.44
CA GLU A 71 9.06 12.64 6.77
C GLU A 71 8.18 12.44 5.53
N ILE A 72 7.15 13.28 5.40
CA ILE A 72 6.13 13.16 4.36
C ILE A 72 6.01 14.48 3.62
N GLU A 73 6.27 14.43 2.31
CA GLU A 73 6.25 15.58 1.40
C GLU A 73 5.27 15.32 0.25
N ALA A 74 4.56 16.36 -0.19
CA ALA A 74 3.67 16.28 -1.34
C ALA A 74 4.47 16.59 -2.61
N ILE A 75 4.39 15.71 -3.60
CA ILE A 75 5.00 15.90 -4.92
C ILE A 75 3.96 16.47 -5.88
N GLU A 76 2.77 15.89 -5.89
CA GLU A 76 1.63 16.29 -6.70
C GLU A 76 0.33 16.01 -5.93
N ASP A 77 -0.81 16.38 -6.51
CA ASP A 77 -2.12 16.00 -6.01
C ASP A 77 -2.19 14.48 -5.77
N ASN A 78 -2.36 14.11 -4.50
CA ASN A 78 -2.45 12.73 -4.03
C ASN A 78 -1.20 11.86 -4.24
N ILE A 79 -0.04 12.43 -4.63
CA ILE A 79 1.25 11.75 -4.71
C ILE A 79 2.19 12.30 -3.64
N PHE A 80 2.70 11.42 -2.80
CA PHE A 80 3.49 11.75 -1.63
C PHE A 80 4.80 10.97 -1.59
N GLU A 81 5.86 11.64 -1.17
CA GLU A 81 7.14 11.03 -0.83
C GLU A 81 7.20 10.71 0.67
N PHE A 82 7.75 9.55 1.01
CA PHE A 82 7.92 9.09 2.38
C PHE A 82 9.39 8.76 2.62
N HIS A 83 10.03 9.53 3.49
CA HIS A 83 11.42 9.32 3.89
C HIS A 83 11.50 8.67 5.26
N PHE A 84 12.11 7.48 5.30
CA PHE A 84 12.28 6.68 6.51
C PHE A 84 13.68 6.85 7.10
N LYS A 85 13.80 6.74 8.42
CA LYS A 85 15.11 6.78 9.09
C LYS A 85 15.92 5.50 8.97
N ASN A 86 15.26 4.38 8.66
CA ASN A 86 15.91 3.09 8.50
C ASN A 86 15.15 2.18 7.53
N LEU A 87 15.89 1.23 6.96
CA LEU A 87 15.41 0.30 5.95
C LEU A 87 14.36 -0.67 6.49
N GLU A 88 14.43 -1.05 7.76
CA GLU A 88 13.49 -1.98 8.39
C GLU A 88 12.09 -1.38 8.49
N ALA A 89 11.98 -0.13 8.91
CA ALA A 89 10.73 0.61 8.95
C ALA A 89 10.13 0.75 7.55
N ARG A 90 10.94 1.14 6.56
CA ARG A 90 10.52 1.24 5.15
C ARG A 90 9.96 -0.10 4.65
N LYS A 91 10.71 -1.20 4.82
CA LYS A 91 10.31 -2.55 4.41
C LYS A 91 9.03 -3.00 5.10
N ARG A 92 8.89 -2.75 6.41
CA ARG A 92 7.68 -3.06 7.17
C ARG A 92 6.47 -2.29 6.68
N ILE A 93 6.64 -1.02 6.32
CA ILE A 93 5.55 -0.21 5.79
C ILE A 93 5.17 -0.66 4.38
N LEU A 94 6.15 -0.94 3.51
CA LEU A 94 5.88 -1.46 2.17
C LEU A 94 5.14 -2.81 2.22
N SER A 95 5.59 -3.75 3.06
CA SER A 95 4.98 -5.09 3.17
C SER A 95 3.74 -5.17 4.06
N GLY A 96 3.49 -4.15 4.89
CA GLY A 96 2.32 -4.06 5.76
C GLY A 96 1.05 -3.57 5.07
N GLY A 97 1.15 -3.22 3.79
CA GLY A 97 0.04 -2.80 2.95
C GLY A 97 -1.02 -3.90 2.73
N PRO A 98 -2.18 -3.53 2.16
CA PRO A 98 -2.48 -2.25 1.52
C PRO A 98 -2.91 -1.24 2.59
N TRP A 99 -2.48 0.00 2.43
CA TRP A 99 -2.89 1.11 3.27
C TRP A 99 -4.13 1.76 2.68
N ARG A 100 -5.02 2.31 3.50
CA ARG A 100 -6.29 2.83 3.00
C ARG A 100 -6.72 4.07 3.75
N LEU A 101 -6.60 5.29 3.23
CA LEU A 101 -7.13 6.49 3.91
C LEU A 101 -8.65 6.63 3.67
N ASP A 102 -9.46 6.56 4.74
CA ASP A 102 -10.93 6.58 4.66
C ASP A 102 -11.49 5.55 3.66
N ARG A 103 -11.84 5.93 2.42
CA ARG A 103 -12.31 5.02 1.36
C ARG A 103 -11.32 4.84 0.21
N ALA A 104 -10.21 5.56 0.23
CA ALA A 104 -9.17 5.53 -0.80
C ALA A 104 -8.05 4.54 -0.43
N ILE A 105 -7.58 3.75 -1.40
CA ILE A 105 -6.39 2.89 -1.22
C ILE A 105 -5.14 3.74 -1.47
N ILE A 106 -4.09 3.51 -0.69
CA ILE A 106 -2.77 4.08 -0.91
C ILE A 106 -1.89 2.97 -1.49
N ILE A 107 -1.37 3.19 -2.69
CA ILE A 107 -0.35 2.34 -3.30
C ILE A 107 1.01 2.91 -2.94
N LEU A 108 1.94 2.05 -2.51
CA LEU A 108 3.33 2.42 -2.24
C LEU A 108 4.23 1.70 -3.23
N GLU A 109 5.20 2.42 -3.78
CA GLU A 109 6.18 1.91 -4.74
C GLU A 109 7.60 2.35 -4.33
N GLU A 110 8.59 1.55 -4.72
CA GLU A 110 10.00 1.88 -4.55
C GLU A 110 10.47 2.72 -5.75
N PRO A 111 10.96 3.95 -5.56
CA PRO A 111 11.46 4.76 -6.66
C PRO A 111 12.80 4.19 -7.18
N THR A 112 12.96 4.14 -8.50
CA THR A 112 14.18 3.65 -9.17
C THR A 112 15.26 4.73 -9.34
N GLY A 113 14.89 6.00 -9.19
CA GLY A 113 15.78 7.16 -9.24
C GLY A 113 16.11 7.66 -10.65
N THR A 114 15.68 6.96 -11.70
CA THR A 114 15.88 7.35 -13.11
C THR A 114 14.61 7.85 -13.79
N GLU A 115 13.44 7.49 -13.25
CA GLU A 115 12.14 7.86 -13.79
C GLU A 115 11.57 9.05 -13.02
N ASP A 116 10.81 9.89 -13.73
CA ASP A 116 9.99 10.91 -13.08
C ASP A 116 8.97 10.23 -12.17
N ILE A 117 8.89 10.70 -10.92
CA ILE A 117 8.01 10.15 -9.90
C ILE A 117 6.54 10.20 -10.35
N THR A 118 6.17 11.21 -11.15
CA THR A 118 4.82 11.36 -11.70
C THR A 118 4.45 10.26 -12.72
N ASN A 119 5.44 9.63 -13.33
CA ASN A 119 5.26 8.55 -14.31
C ASN A 119 5.28 7.14 -13.67
N MET A 120 5.43 7.04 -12.36
CA MET A 120 5.37 5.75 -11.67
C MET A 120 4.01 5.08 -11.85
N GLY A 121 4.02 3.76 -12.03
CA GLY A 121 2.85 3.02 -12.52
C GLY A 121 1.64 3.04 -11.59
N PHE A 122 1.83 3.04 -10.27
CA PHE A 122 0.77 2.97 -9.24
C PHE A 122 -0.45 2.14 -9.66
N ASN A 123 -0.20 0.95 -10.24
CA ASN A 123 -1.22 0.20 -10.96
C ASN A 123 -1.59 -1.12 -10.28
N LYS A 124 -0.85 -1.52 -9.25
CA LYS A 124 -1.08 -2.74 -8.50
C LYS A 124 -1.19 -2.44 -7.00
N THR A 125 -1.94 -3.26 -6.30
CA THR A 125 -1.96 -3.29 -4.84
C THR A 125 -1.94 -4.74 -4.39
N GLU A 126 -1.27 -5.02 -3.27
CA GLU A 126 -1.10 -6.37 -2.76
C GLU A 126 -1.78 -6.53 -1.41
N PHE A 127 -2.41 -7.69 -1.18
CA PHE A 127 -3.02 -8.03 0.10
C PHE A 127 -3.26 -9.53 0.28
N TRP A 128 -3.40 -9.94 1.55
CA TRP A 128 -3.94 -11.25 1.91
C TRP A 128 -5.43 -11.35 1.58
N VAL A 129 -5.82 -12.44 0.92
CA VAL A 129 -7.20 -12.86 0.67
C VAL A 129 -7.41 -14.21 1.33
N GLN A 130 -8.46 -14.32 2.14
CA GLN A 130 -8.87 -15.62 2.67
C GLN A 130 -9.89 -16.27 1.73
N VAL A 131 -9.60 -17.50 1.31
CA VAL A 131 -10.47 -18.32 0.47
C VAL A 131 -11.23 -19.30 1.35
N HIS A 132 -12.53 -19.04 1.51
CA HIS A 132 -13.44 -19.84 2.34
C HIS A 132 -14.28 -20.82 1.49
N ASN A 133 -14.96 -21.75 2.17
CA ASN A 133 -15.84 -22.76 1.58
C ASN A 133 -15.15 -23.76 0.65
N LEU A 134 -13.87 -24.06 0.89
CA LEU A 134 -13.15 -25.09 0.15
C LEU A 134 -13.49 -26.48 0.72
N PRO A 135 -13.82 -27.47 -0.14
CA PRO A 135 -13.83 -28.87 0.25
C PRO A 135 -12.49 -29.26 0.87
N PHE A 136 -12.50 -30.14 1.86
CA PHE A 136 -11.26 -30.54 2.56
C PHE A 136 -10.20 -31.12 1.61
N LEU A 137 -10.64 -31.87 0.58
CA LEU A 137 -9.77 -32.42 -0.46
C LEU A 137 -9.04 -31.33 -1.27
N CYS A 138 -9.62 -30.13 -1.35
CA CYS A 138 -9.09 -29.00 -2.12
C CYS A 138 -8.31 -28.01 -1.24
N MET A 139 -7.98 -28.36 0.01
CA MET A 139 -7.19 -27.50 0.91
C MET A 139 -5.69 -27.74 0.73
N SER A 140 -5.17 -27.46 -0.46
CA SER A 140 -3.74 -27.57 -0.79
C SER A 140 -3.18 -26.26 -1.32
N GLU A 141 -1.85 -26.13 -1.28
CA GLU A 141 -1.16 -24.94 -1.79
C GLU A 141 -1.43 -24.75 -3.29
N GLU A 142 -1.43 -25.82 -4.07
CA GLU A 142 -1.69 -25.79 -5.52
C GLU A 142 -3.08 -25.24 -5.84
N ILE A 143 -4.09 -25.60 -5.05
CA ILE A 143 -5.44 -25.02 -5.16
C ILE A 143 -5.42 -23.54 -4.76
N GLY A 144 -4.68 -23.17 -3.72
CA GLY A 144 -4.45 -21.79 -3.35
C GLY A 144 -3.85 -20.96 -4.50
N VAL A 145 -2.83 -21.49 -5.18
CA VAL A 145 -2.21 -20.85 -6.36
C VAL A 145 -3.22 -20.71 -7.49
N PHE A 146 -3.93 -21.80 -7.81
CA PHE A 146 -4.93 -21.81 -8.87
C PHE A 146 -6.02 -20.76 -8.64
N LEU A 147 -6.60 -20.72 -7.45
CA LEU A 147 -7.66 -19.77 -7.11
C LEU A 147 -7.13 -18.34 -6.98
N GLY A 148 -5.94 -18.17 -6.41
CA GLY A 148 -5.28 -16.87 -6.31
C GLY A 148 -5.04 -16.24 -7.67
N ASN A 149 -4.57 -17.02 -8.65
CA ASN A 149 -4.35 -16.59 -10.03
C ASN A 149 -5.63 -16.17 -10.77
N MET A 150 -6.81 -16.62 -10.32
CA MET A 150 -8.10 -16.12 -10.83
C MET A 150 -8.47 -14.73 -10.29
N ILE A 151 -7.79 -14.26 -9.23
CA ILE A 151 -7.97 -12.95 -8.60
C ILE A 151 -6.89 -11.98 -9.09
N GLY A 152 -5.63 -12.39 -9.03
CA GLY A 152 -4.46 -11.57 -9.32
C GLY A 152 -3.18 -12.41 -9.33
N GLU A 153 -2.03 -11.76 -9.38
CA GLU A 153 -0.73 -12.44 -9.36
C GLU A 153 -0.41 -12.92 -7.94
N VAL A 154 -0.31 -14.24 -7.73
CA VAL A 154 0.01 -14.80 -6.41
C VAL A 154 1.47 -14.51 -6.05
N ARG A 155 1.70 -13.95 -4.86
CA ARG A 155 3.05 -13.77 -4.29
C ARG A 155 3.39 -14.80 -3.23
N ASN A 156 2.39 -15.22 -2.44
CA ASN A 156 2.60 -16.13 -1.31
C ASN A 156 1.29 -16.81 -0.90
N ILE A 157 1.40 -17.95 -0.22
CA ILE A 157 0.28 -18.71 0.34
C ILE A 157 0.62 -19.09 1.78
N ASP A 158 -0.31 -18.82 2.69
CA ASP A 158 -0.24 -19.24 4.08
C ASP A 158 -1.31 -20.31 4.32
N MET A 159 -0.83 -21.56 4.38
CA MET A 159 -1.64 -22.74 4.66
C MET A 159 -1.90 -22.95 6.15
N GLU A 160 -1.14 -22.30 7.05
CA GLU A 160 -1.27 -22.47 8.50
C GLU A 160 -2.32 -21.52 9.09
N ALA A 161 -2.49 -20.33 8.52
CA ALA A 161 -3.40 -19.29 8.99
C ALA A 161 -4.85 -19.78 9.24
N GLY A 162 -5.31 -20.73 8.43
CA GLY A 162 -6.68 -21.25 8.50
C GLY A 162 -6.80 -22.68 9.04
N LYS A 163 -5.71 -23.29 9.54
CA LYS A 163 -5.76 -24.67 10.07
C LYS A 163 -6.35 -24.77 11.47
N HIS A 164 -6.21 -23.71 12.27
CA HIS A 164 -6.63 -23.70 13.67
C HIS A 164 -7.98 -22.97 13.82
N GLY A 165 -9.09 -23.71 13.82
CA GLY A 165 -10.44 -23.17 14.05
C GLY A 165 -11.56 -24.01 13.44
N LEU A 166 -12.82 -23.63 13.74
CA LEU A 166 -14.02 -24.24 13.17
C LEU A 166 -14.21 -23.95 11.67
N ASN A 167 -13.68 -22.83 11.20
CA ASN A 167 -13.85 -22.37 9.83
C ASN A 167 -12.48 -22.36 9.11
N ARG A 168 -12.20 -23.43 8.37
CA ARG A 168 -10.93 -23.61 7.65
C ARG A 168 -10.91 -22.78 6.36
N PHE A 169 -9.76 -22.19 6.04
CA PHE A 169 -9.54 -21.39 4.83
C PHE A 169 -8.08 -21.47 4.38
N ILE A 170 -7.81 -21.10 3.12
CA ILE A 170 -6.46 -20.83 2.63
C ILE A 170 -6.27 -19.32 2.58
N CYS A 171 -5.12 -18.81 3.01
CA CYS A 171 -4.78 -17.40 2.89
C CYS A 171 -3.81 -17.21 1.72
N VAL A 172 -4.14 -16.32 0.78
CA VAL A 172 -3.34 -16.09 -0.44
C VAL A 172 -2.98 -14.62 -0.54
N TRP A 173 -1.69 -14.30 -0.66
CA TRP A 173 -1.23 -12.94 -0.94
C TRP A 173 -1.24 -12.72 -2.44
N VAL A 174 -2.07 -11.79 -2.91
CA VAL A 174 -2.27 -11.52 -4.33
C VAL A 174 -1.98 -10.06 -4.65
N ALA A 175 -1.31 -9.83 -5.77
CA ALA A 175 -1.17 -8.52 -6.39
C ALA A 175 -2.26 -8.33 -7.45
N ILE A 176 -3.11 -7.32 -7.28
CA ILE A 176 -4.25 -7.05 -8.16
C ILE A 176 -4.06 -5.70 -8.82
N LYS A 177 -4.38 -5.62 -10.12
CA LYS A 177 -4.39 -4.33 -10.82
C LYS A 177 -5.57 -3.47 -10.37
N VAL A 178 -5.31 -2.20 -10.09
CA VAL A 178 -6.32 -1.27 -9.52
C VAL A 178 -7.37 -0.80 -10.53
N ASP A 179 -7.13 -1.01 -11.82
CA ASP A 179 -8.09 -0.80 -12.90
C ASP A 179 -9.22 -1.85 -12.93
N LYS A 180 -9.06 -2.95 -12.19
CA LYS A 180 -10.04 -4.03 -12.12
C LYS A 180 -10.83 -3.97 -10.80
N PRO A 181 -12.17 -4.14 -10.86
CA PRO A 181 -12.97 -4.22 -9.64
C PRO A 181 -12.57 -5.44 -8.81
N LEU A 182 -12.47 -5.23 -7.50
CA LEU A 182 -12.22 -6.33 -6.56
C LEU A 182 -13.39 -7.30 -6.58
N ARG A 183 -13.10 -8.56 -6.92
CA ARG A 183 -14.07 -9.65 -6.84
C ARG A 183 -14.32 -9.98 -5.38
N ARG A 184 -15.57 -10.28 -5.01
CA ARG A 184 -15.95 -10.72 -3.65
C ARG A 184 -16.07 -12.24 -3.53
N SER A 185 -16.14 -12.93 -4.65
CA SER A 185 -16.29 -14.37 -4.71
C SER A 185 -15.78 -14.95 -6.03
N LEU A 186 -15.42 -16.23 -6.01
CA LEU A 186 -15.24 -17.06 -7.20
C LEU A 186 -16.27 -18.18 -7.23
N ARG A 187 -16.62 -18.61 -8.43
CA ARG A 187 -17.51 -19.75 -8.69
C ARG A 187 -16.74 -20.74 -9.54
N VAL A 188 -16.46 -21.92 -9.00
CA VAL A 188 -15.63 -22.93 -9.67
C VAL A 188 -16.23 -24.32 -9.43
N ASP A 189 -16.27 -25.13 -10.48
CA ASP A 189 -16.44 -26.56 -10.35
C ASP A 189 -15.06 -27.17 -10.00
N LEU A 190 -14.84 -27.40 -8.71
CA LEU A 190 -13.54 -27.82 -8.19
C LEU A 190 -13.25 -29.31 -8.44
N LEU A 191 -14.29 -30.12 -8.61
CA LEU A 191 -14.17 -31.58 -8.74
C LEU A 191 -14.46 -32.06 -10.17
N GLY A 192 -14.96 -31.19 -11.05
CA GLY A 192 -15.38 -31.55 -12.40
C GLY A 192 -16.67 -32.37 -12.43
N ASP A 193 -17.45 -32.36 -11.35
CA ASP A 193 -18.70 -33.14 -11.20
C ASP A 193 -19.96 -32.31 -11.53
N GLY A 194 -19.77 -31.08 -12.04
CA GLY A 194 -20.83 -30.12 -12.32
C GLY A 194 -21.27 -29.30 -11.10
N ARG A 195 -20.73 -29.53 -9.90
CA ARG A 195 -21.11 -28.78 -8.69
C ARG A 195 -20.28 -27.52 -8.53
N ILE A 196 -20.92 -26.39 -8.77
CA ILE A 196 -20.30 -25.07 -8.58
C ILE A 196 -20.17 -24.76 -7.10
N THR A 197 -18.93 -24.64 -6.62
CA THR A 197 -18.62 -24.09 -5.29
C THR A 197 -18.45 -22.58 -5.40
N THR A 198 -19.10 -21.83 -4.50
CA THR A 198 -18.88 -20.38 -4.38
C THR A 198 -17.93 -20.10 -3.23
N MET A 199 -16.69 -19.72 -3.57
CA MET A 199 -15.68 -19.34 -2.61
C MET A 199 -15.78 -17.86 -2.33
N LEU A 200 -15.94 -17.52 -1.05
CA LEU A 200 -16.06 -16.13 -0.61
C LEU A 200 -14.68 -15.63 -0.21
N PHE A 201 -14.37 -14.42 -0.66
CA PHE A 201 -13.20 -13.70 -0.21
C PHE A 201 -13.56 -12.89 1.02
N LYS A 202 -12.98 -13.28 2.15
CA LYS A 202 -13.13 -12.57 3.42
C LYS A 202 -11.79 -12.03 3.87
N GLY A 203 -11.86 -11.00 4.70
CA GLY A 203 -10.69 -10.48 5.41
C GLY A 203 -9.55 -10.13 4.47
N PHE A 204 -9.75 -9.08 3.66
CA PHE A 204 -8.57 -8.34 3.24
C PHE A 204 -7.94 -7.86 4.54
N ARG A 205 -6.72 -8.30 4.88
CA ARG A 205 -5.92 -7.64 5.92
C ARG A 205 -5.52 -6.26 5.38
N ILE A 206 -6.51 -5.40 5.18
CA ILE A 206 -6.34 -3.98 5.04
C ILE A 206 -6.15 -3.53 6.47
N SER A 207 -5.02 -2.91 6.76
CA SER A 207 -4.90 -2.13 8.00
C SER A 207 -5.92 -1.00 7.88
N ILE A 208 -7.14 -1.21 8.40
CA ILE A 208 -8.27 -0.30 8.24
C ILE A 208 -7.92 1.02 8.91
N ILE A 209 -8.08 2.11 8.17
CA ILE A 209 -7.92 3.48 8.65
C ILE A 209 -9.31 4.06 8.84
N SER A 210 -9.60 4.50 10.05
CA SER A 210 -10.69 5.42 10.35
C SER A 210 -10.07 6.57 11.13
N ALA A 211 -10.20 7.79 10.60
CA ALA A 211 -9.91 9.03 11.32
C ALA A 211 -11.02 9.37 12.34
N THR A 212 -11.91 8.43 12.65
CA THR A 212 -13.02 8.57 13.60
C THR A 212 -13.16 7.34 14.49
N ASP A 213 -12.09 6.89 15.14
CA ASP A 213 -12.15 5.72 16.04
C ASP A 213 -11.87 6.08 17.50
N TRP A 214 -12.78 6.85 18.11
CA TRP A 214 -12.99 6.80 19.57
C TRP A 214 -14.02 5.73 19.97
N VAL A 215 -14.79 5.18 19.01
CA VAL A 215 -15.94 4.29 19.30
C VAL A 215 -15.55 2.80 19.36
N ILE A 216 -14.53 2.34 18.63
CA ILE A 216 -14.18 0.91 18.60
C ILE A 216 -13.48 0.43 19.89
N LEU A 217 -12.76 1.33 20.58
CA LEU A 217 -12.22 1.00 21.92
C LEU A 217 -13.31 0.93 23.00
N TRP A 218 -14.39 1.71 22.88
CA TRP A 218 -15.53 1.64 23.81
C TRP A 218 -16.42 0.42 23.59
N VAL A 219 -16.64 -0.02 22.34
CA VAL A 219 -17.46 -1.22 22.06
C VAL A 219 -16.76 -2.51 22.50
N ASN A 220 -15.44 -2.63 22.33
CA ASN A 220 -14.69 -3.78 22.85
C ASN A 220 -14.55 -3.77 24.38
N ALA A 221 -14.49 -2.59 25.02
CA ALA A 221 -14.49 -2.49 26.48
C ALA A 221 -15.86 -2.83 27.09
N LEU A 222 -16.99 -2.43 26.47
CA LEU A 222 -18.33 -2.76 26.97
C LEU A 222 -18.73 -4.22 26.76
N LEU A 223 -18.26 -4.87 25.67
CA LEU A 223 -18.51 -6.30 25.44
C LEU A 223 -17.78 -7.19 26.45
N GLN A 224 -16.57 -6.80 26.90
CA GLN A 224 -15.83 -7.56 27.92
C GLN A 224 -16.39 -7.37 29.34
N VAL A 225 -17.00 -6.23 29.65
CA VAL A 225 -17.62 -5.98 30.97
C VAL A 225 -19.00 -6.62 31.09
N THR A 226 -19.75 -6.75 30.01
CA THR A 226 -21.10 -7.34 30.03
C THR A 226 -21.06 -8.88 30.13
N ILE A 227 -20.02 -9.53 29.60
CA ILE A 227 -19.87 -11.00 29.64
C ILE A 227 -19.37 -11.51 31.00
N ARG A 228 -18.67 -10.68 31.80
CA ARG A 228 -18.20 -11.06 33.15
C ARG A 228 -19.21 -10.88 34.29
N LYS A 229 -20.45 -10.45 34.01
CA LYS A 229 -21.54 -10.34 35.00
C LYS A 229 -22.67 -11.37 34.80
N LEU A 230 -22.49 -12.33 33.90
CA LEU A 230 -23.47 -13.41 33.63
C LEU A 230 -22.85 -14.82 33.73
N GLN A 231 -21.80 -14.97 34.54
CA GLN A 231 -21.39 -16.23 35.17
C GLN A 231 -21.25 -15.97 36.66
#